data_AF-A0A9Q2P4L6-F1
#
_entry.id   AF-A0A9Q2P4L6-F1
#
_cell.length_a   1.000
_cell.length_b   1.000
_cell.length_c   1.000
_cell.angle_alpha   90.00
_cell.angle_beta   90.00
_cell.angle_gamma   90.00
#
_symmetry.space_group_name_H-M   'P 1'
#
loop_
_entity.id
_entity.type
_entity.pdbx_description
1 polymer ?
#
loop_
_entity_poly.entity_id
_entity_poly.type
_entity_poly.pdbx_seq_one_letter_code
_entity_poly.pdbx_strand_id
1 'polypeptide(L)'
;MAEITSTLLTGTGARVVAETTLGASDTFVFKPGVNQVLTLRNASGGALTPNIDGDGGTSVPVAGVGSVDVSGGLTLASIANGAVVAIPTDTIAAYLKGVITITGADDMVATLTRF
;
A
#
# COMPACT_ATOMS: atom_id res chain seq x y z
N MET A 1 -6.56 4.82 13.35
CA MET A 1 -6.72 4.01 12.14
C MET A 1 -7.56 4.79 11.16
N ALA A 2 -6.91 5.40 10.19
CA ALA A 2 -7.55 6.00 9.04
C ALA A 2 -7.77 4.92 7.96
N GLU A 3 -8.84 5.09 7.18
CA GLU A 3 -9.10 4.28 6.00
C GLU A 3 -8.67 5.08 4.76
N ILE A 4 -7.73 4.54 3.99
CA ILE A 4 -7.23 5.18 2.78
C ILE A 4 -8.21 4.87 1.65
N THR A 5 -8.94 5.89 1.22
CA THR A 5 -10.01 5.74 0.22
C THR A 5 -9.44 5.80 -1.20
N SER A 6 -9.83 4.84 -2.06
CA SER A 6 -9.41 4.81 -3.46
C SER A 6 -10.07 5.92 -4.30
N THR A 7 -9.29 6.73 -5.00
CA THR A 7 -9.75 7.72 -5.98
C THR A 7 -9.79 7.11 -7.38
N LEU A 8 -10.93 7.21 -8.07
CA LEU A 8 -11.08 6.76 -9.45
C LEU A 8 -10.58 7.83 -10.44
N LEU A 9 -9.62 7.45 -11.29
CA LEU A 9 -8.99 8.34 -12.27
C LEU A 9 -9.55 8.20 -13.70
N THR A 10 -10.69 7.56 -13.90
CA THR A 10 -11.33 7.46 -15.23
C THR A 10 -11.91 8.79 -15.71
N GLY A 11 -11.89 8.99 -17.03
CA GLY A 11 -12.47 10.16 -17.71
C GLY A 11 -11.45 11.24 -18.04
N THR A 12 -11.91 12.34 -18.64
CA THR A 12 -11.03 13.44 -19.08
C THR A 12 -10.89 14.51 -17.98
N GLY A 13 -9.71 15.10 -17.85
CA GLY A 13 -9.43 16.23 -16.96
C GLY A 13 -8.81 15.85 -15.61
N ALA A 14 -8.73 16.82 -14.70
CA ALA A 14 -8.14 16.64 -13.37
C ALA A 14 -9.11 15.95 -12.39
N ARG A 15 -8.53 15.30 -11.38
CA ARG A 15 -9.26 14.72 -10.24
C ARG A 15 -8.59 15.16 -8.94
N VAL A 16 -9.40 15.47 -7.94
CA VAL A 16 -8.91 15.67 -6.58
C VAL A 16 -8.62 14.28 -6.02
N VAL A 17 -7.37 14.04 -5.64
CA VAL A 17 -6.94 12.79 -5.00
C VAL A 17 -7.04 12.98 -3.50
N ALA A 18 -7.68 12.02 -2.83
CA ALA A 18 -7.74 12.01 -1.37
C ALA A 18 -6.36 11.67 -0.79
N GLU A 19 -5.77 12.62 -0.06
CA GLU A 19 -4.56 12.41 0.73
C GLU A 19 -4.95 12.02 2.16
N THR A 20 -4.34 10.97 2.69
CA THR A 20 -4.53 10.51 4.06
C THR A 20 -3.20 10.53 4.78
N THR A 21 -3.09 11.30 5.86
CA THR A 21 -1.95 11.20 6.77
C THR A 21 -2.07 9.91 7.55
N LEU A 22 -1.06 9.06 7.44
CA LEU A 22 -0.97 7.78 8.10
C LEU A 22 -0.56 7.96 9.57
N GLY A 23 -1.09 7.11 10.44
CA GLY A 23 -0.63 6.90 11.79
C GLY A 23 -0.01 5.51 11.94
N ALA A 24 -0.06 4.97 13.16
CA ALA A 24 0.64 3.73 13.50
C ALA A 24 0.07 2.49 12.79
N SER A 25 -1.21 2.54 12.43
CA SER A 25 -1.91 1.48 11.72
C SER A 25 -3.08 2.07 10.95
N ASP A 26 -3.05 1.89 9.63
CA ASP A 26 -4.08 2.35 8.71
C ASP A 26 -4.46 1.26 7.75
N THR A 27 -5.66 1.33 7.17
CA THR A 27 -6.18 0.27 6.32
C THR A 27 -6.60 0.76 4.96
N PHE A 28 -6.57 -0.14 3.98
CA PHE A 28 -7.18 0.12 2.68
C PHE A 28 -7.76 -1.15 2.07
N VAL A 29 -8.66 -0.95 1.10
CA VAL A 29 -9.27 -2.06 0.37
C VAL A 29 -8.59 -2.23 -0.99
N PHE A 30 -8.02 -3.42 -1.21
CA PHE A 30 -7.48 -3.81 -2.50
C PHE A 30 -8.61 -4.25 -3.44
N LYS A 31 -8.56 -3.74 -4.67
CA LYS A 31 -9.45 -4.12 -5.77
C LYS A 31 -8.57 -4.77 -6.84
N PRO A 32 -8.64 -6.10 -7.04
CA PRO A 32 -7.81 -6.77 -8.02
C PRO A 32 -8.20 -6.36 -9.44
N GLY A 33 -7.20 -6.13 -10.30
CA GLY A 33 -7.40 -5.94 -11.74
C GLY A 33 -7.90 -4.56 -12.16
N VAL A 34 -7.90 -3.56 -11.26
CA VAL A 34 -8.25 -2.16 -11.58
C VAL A 34 -7.03 -1.23 -11.63
N ASN A 35 -5.83 -1.79 -11.80
CA ASN A 35 -4.55 -1.06 -11.84
C ASN A 35 -4.44 -0.06 -10.67
N GLN A 36 -4.76 -0.53 -9.47
CA GLN A 36 -4.73 0.31 -8.29
C GLN A 36 -3.28 0.60 -7.90
N VAL A 37 -2.97 1.85 -7.57
CA VAL A 37 -1.63 2.32 -7.21
C VAL A 37 -1.71 3.00 -5.85
N LEU A 38 -0.96 2.45 -4.89
CA LEU A 38 -0.70 3.05 -3.60
C LEU A 38 0.54 3.93 -3.72
N THR A 39 0.42 5.22 -3.42
CA THR A 39 1.56 6.13 -3.39
C THR A 39 1.76 6.62 -1.97
N LEU A 40 2.97 6.41 -1.45
CA LEU A 40 3.40 6.81 -0.12
C LEU A 40 4.42 7.92 -0.26
N ARG A 41 4.15 9.06 0.37
CA ARG A 41 5.09 10.17 0.49
C ARG A 41 5.55 10.25 1.94
N ASN A 42 6.86 10.11 2.15
CA ASN A 42 7.41 10.32 3.47
C ASN A 42 7.52 11.83 3.74
N ALA A 43 6.62 12.35 4.57
CA ALA A 43 6.68 13.72 5.06
C ALA A 43 7.29 13.80 6.48
N SER A 44 7.72 12.66 7.05
CA SER A 44 8.31 12.61 8.37
C SER A 44 9.75 13.13 8.33
N GLY A 45 10.22 13.69 9.45
CA GLY A 45 11.60 14.19 9.57
C GLY A 45 12.69 13.12 9.52
N GLY A 46 12.34 11.84 9.31
CA GLY A 46 13.26 10.70 9.31
C GLY A 46 12.98 9.69 8.21
N ALA A 47 13.81 8.65 8.10
CA ALA A 47 13.56 7.56 7.17
C ALA A 47 12.64 6.52 7.82
N LEU A 48 11.65 6.04 7.08
CA LEU A 48 10.64 5.10 7.57
C LEU A 48 10.56 3.86 6.67
N THR A 49 10.27 2.72 7.28
CA THR A 49 10.15 1.41 6.62
C THR A 49 8.73 0.89 6.80
N PRO A 50 7.78 1.32 5.95
CA PRO A 50 6.40 0.88 6.07
C PRO A 50 6.27 -0.61 5.74
N ASN A 51 5.41 -1.30 6.50
CA ASN A 51 5.05 -2.69 6.24
C ASN A 51 3.58 -2.76 5.79
N ILE A 52 3.34 -3.44 4.67
CA ILE A 52 2.00 -3.64 4.09
C ILE A 52 1.62 -5.11 4.30
N ASP A 53 0.63 -5.36 5.14
CA ASP A 53 0.23 -6.71 5.50
C ASP A 53 -1.27 -6.95 5.33
N GLY A 54 -1.62 -8.09 4.75
CA GLY A 54 -3.00 -8.53 4.64
C GLY A 54 -3.32 -9.56 5.71
N ASP A 55 -4.36 -9.34 6.51
CA ASP A 55 -4.78 -10.22 7.61
C ASP A 55 -5.04 -11.68 7.20
N GLY A 56 -5.26 -11.93 5.90
CA GLY A 56 -5.39 -13.28 5.32
C GLY A 56 -4.13 -13.85 4.66
N GLY A 57 -2.96 -13.24 4.88
CA GLY A 57 -1.68 -13.67 4.30
C GLY A 57 -1.24 -15.02 4.86
N THR A 58 -1.21 -16.04 4.01
CA THR A 58 -0.68 -17.38 4.34
C THR A 58 0.37 -17.78 3.32
N SER A 59 0.80 -19.05 3.29
CA SER A 59 1.69 -19.51 2.24
C SER A 59 1.02 -19.47 0.86
N VAL A 60 1.63 -18.77 -0.09
CA VAL A 60 1.19 -18.68 -1.49
C VAL A 60 2.13 -19.53 -2.35
N PRO A 61 1.60 -20.51 -3.10
CA PRO A 61 2.42 -21.28 -4.03
C PRO A 61 2.84 -20.41 -5.21
N VAL A 62 4.15 -20.24 -5.39
CA VAL A 62 4.75 -19.53 -6.52
C VAL A 62 5.37 -20.56 -7.46
N ALA A 63 4.90 -20.56 -8.71
CA ALA A 63 5.40 -21.47 -9.74
C ALA A 63 6.92 -21.29 -9.93
N GLY A 64 7.68 -22.37 -9.75
CA GLY A 64 9.14 -22.37 -9.89
C GLY A 64 9.94 -21.99 -8.64
N VAL A 65 9.30 -21.55 -7.55
CA VAL A 65 9.97 -21.19 -6.28
C VAL A 65 9.49 -22.06 -5.12
N GLY A 66 8.24 -22.54 -5.16
CA GLY A 66 7.62 -23.29 -4.07
C GLY A 66 6.67 -22.42 -3.26
N SER A 67 6.41 -22.80 -2.01
CA SER A 67 5.50 -22.05 -1.14
C SER A 67 6.25 -20.86 -0.54
N VAL A 68 5.80 -19.64 -0.82
CA VAL A 68 6.32 -18.41 -0.22
C VAL A 68 5.37 -17.98 0.88
N ASP A 69 5.88 -17.84 2.09
CA ASP A 69 5.09 -17.32 3.19
C ASP A 69 4.96 -15.80 3.08
N VAL A 70 3.72 -15.32 3.01
CA VAL A 70 3.41 -13.88 2.95
C VAL A 70 2.75 -13.38 4.24
N SER A 71 2.71 -14.20 5.29
CA SER A 71 2.08 -13.87 6.58
C SER A 71 2.77 -12.73 7.34
N GLY A 72 3.97 -12.33 6.93
CA GLY A 72 4.70 -11.19 7.52
C GLY A 72 4.44 -9.85 6.83
N GLY A 73 3.65 -9.85 5.74
CA GLY A 73 3.48 -8.69 4.88
C GLY A 73 4.71 -8.38 4.01
N LEU A 74 4.61 -7.27 3.30
CA LEU A 74 5.68 -6.71 2.49
C LEU A 74 6.26 -5.47 3.19
N THR A 75 7.45 -5.63 3.76
CA THR A 75 8.22 -4.50 4.28
C THR A 75 8.95 -3.79 3.14
N LEU A 76 8.71 -2.50 2.97
CA LEU A 76 9.41 -1.70 1.97
C LEU A 76 10.81 -1.32 2.45
N ALA A 77 11.69 -1.04 1.48
CA ALA A 77 12.97 -0.42 1.76
C ALA A 77 12.77 0.94 2.45
N SER A 78 13.77 1.35 3.21
CA SER A 78 13.76 2.64 3.94
C SER A 78 13.50 3.80 2.97
N ILE A 79 12.38 4.49 3.19
CA ILE A 79 11.96 5.66 2.41
C ILE A 79 12.53 6.88 3.12
N ALA A 80 13.47 7.58 2.46
CA ALA A 80 14.05 8.82 3.01
C ALA A 80 12.98 9.93 3.15
N ASN A 81 13.23 10.90 4.03
CA ASN A 81 12.36 12.08 4.14
C ASN A 81 12.22 12.78 2.78
N GLY A 82 10.99 13.15 2.42
CA GLY A 82 10.63 13.81 1.17
C GLY A 82 10.54 12.85 -0.03
N ALA A 83 10.95 11.58 0.12
CA ALA A 83 10.84 10.61 -0.95
C ALA A 83 9.40 10.13 -1.14
N VAL A 84 9.08 9.79 -2.38
CA VAL A 84 7.78 9.27 -2.80
C VAL A 84 7.98 7.91 -3.45
N VAL A 85 7.19 6.93 -3.03
CA VAL A 85 7.21 5.58 -3.57
C VAL A 85 5.80 5.24 -4.05
N ALA A 86 5.69 4.83 -5.29
CA ALA A 86 4.44 4.35 -5.89
C ALA A 86 4.52 2.84 -6.09
N ILE A 87 3.48 2.14 -5.64
CA ILE A 87 3.40 0.68 -5.62
C ILE A 87 2.10 0.29 -6.33
N PRO A 88 2.18 -0.29 -7.52
CA PRO A 88 1.02 -0.93 -8.14
C PRO A 88 0.59 -2.10 -7.25
N THR A 89 -0.63 -2.06 -6.72
CA THR A 89 -1.09 -3.08 -5.76
C THR A 89 -1.26 -4.45 -6.42
N ASP A 90 -1.45 -4.50 -7.74
CA ASP A 90 -1.54 -5.75 -8.49
C ASP A 90 -0.21 -6.54 -8.51
N THR A 91 0.96 -5.89 -8.38
CA THR A 91 2.25 -6.59 -8.32
C THR A 91 2.48 -7.27 -6.96
N ILE A 92 1.80 -6.79 -5.92
CA ILE A 92 1.89 -7.31 -4.55
C ILE A 92 0.61 -8.03 -4.11
N ALA A 93 -0.28 -8.35 -5.06
CA ALA A 93 -1.60 -8.95 -4.82
C ALA A 93 -1.58 -10.28 -4.03
N ALA A 94 -0.42 -10.95 -3.98
CA ALA A 94 -0.21 -12.13 -3.15
C ALA A 94 -0.25 -11.81 -1.65
N TYR A 95 0.31 -10.66 -1.25
CA TYR A 95 0.35 -10.14 0.13
C TYR A 95 -0.96 -9.45 0.52
N LEU A 96 -1.74 -8.98 -0.45
CA LEU A 96 -2.97 -8.20 -0.23
C LEU A 96 -4.20 -9.11 -0.08
N LYS A 97 -4.23 -9.94 0.97
CA LYS A 97 -5.37 -10.81 1.31
C LYS A 97 -6.15 -10.28 2.51
N GLY A 98 -7.47 -10.23 2.39
CA GLY A 98 -8.34 -9.76 3.47
C GLY A 98 -8.24 -8.25 3.69
N VAL A 99 -8.30 -7.83 4.94
CA VAL A 99 -8.10 -6.43 5.34
C VAL A 99 -6.60 -6.12 5.26
N ILE A 100 -6.24 -5.06 4.54
CA ILE A 100 -4.84 -4.67 4.39
C ILE A 100 -4.55 -3.57 5.38
N THR A 101 -3.48 -3.76 6.13
CA THR A 101 -2.95 -2.83 7.12
C THR A 101 -1.60 -2.30 6.64
N ILE A 102 -1.37 -1.02 6.88
CA ILE A 102 -0.07 -0.37 6.73
C ILE A 102 0.40 0.01 8.13
N THR A 103 1.61 -0.40 8.49
CA THR A 103 2.23 -0.11 9.79
C THR A 103 3.63 0.46 9.60
N GLY A 104 4.18 1.15 10.61
CA GLY A 104 5.52 1.74 10.55
C GLY A 104 5.64 2.92 9.56
N ALA A 105 4.51 3.57 9.28
CA ALA A 105 4.36 4.64 8.29
C ALA A 105 3.84 5.94 8.92
N ASP A 106 4.02 6.13 10.23
CA ASP A 106 3.55 7.30 10.96
C ASP A 106 3.98 8.62 10.28
N ASP A 107 3.04 9.54 10.12
CA ASP A 107 3.21 10.84 9.43
C ASP A 107 3.52 10.77 7.93
N MET A 108 3.50 9.58 7.31
CA MET A 108 3.51 9.48 5.85
C MET A 108 2.16 9.92 5.28
N VAL A 109 2.18 10.47 4.06
CA VAL A 109 0.96 10.78 3.32
C VAL A 109 0.74 9.68 2.29
N ALA A 110 -0.39 8.98 2.41
CA ALA A 110 -0.81 7.98 1.45
C ALA A 110 -1.88 8.53 0.50
N THR A 111 -1.78 8.10 -0.74
CA THR A 111 -2.84 8.26 -1.75
C THR A 111 -3.08 6.93 -2.43
N LEU A 112 -4.34 6.64 -2.71
CA LEU A 112 -4.73 5.41 -3.37
C LEU A 112 -5.51 5.79 -4.63
N THR A 113 -4.97 5.43 -5.79
CA THR A 113 -5.57 5.74 -7.08
C THR A 113 -5.88 4.46 -7.83
N ARG A 114 -6.90 4.48 -8.68
CA ARG A 114 -7.28 3.34 -9.51
C ARG A 114 -7.81 3.81 -10.86
N PHE A 115 -7.71 2.94 -11.85
CA PHE A 115 -8.12 3.21 -13.23
C PHE A 115 -9.30 2.34 -13.66
#